data_AF-A0A9E4G940-F1
#
_entry.id   AF-A0A9E4G940-F1
#
_cell.length_a   1.000
_cell.length_b   1.000
_cell.length_c   1.000
_cell.angle_alpha   90.00
_cell.angle_beta   90.00
_cell.angle_gamma   90.00
#
_symmetry.space_group_name_H-M   'P 1'
#
loop_
_entity.id
_entity.type
_entity.pdbx_description
1 polymer ?
#
loop_
_entity_poly.entity_id
_entity_poly.type
_entity_poly.pdbx_seq_one_letter_code
_entity_poly.pdbx_strand_id
1 'polypeptide(L)'
;MQYTIVVERAPKNYATYVSDLPGCVATGDTREDAIREIRQAIRFHIASLREHGEPVPEPRSSSTWLPSTDNGQAGATRLARAGFRASIRL
;
A
#
# COMPACT_ATOMS: atom_id res chain seq x y z
N MET A 1 6.11 14.55 7.76
CA MET A 1 5.18 13.44 8.08
C MET A 1 5.78 12.15 7.54
N GLN A 2 5.64 11.04 8.25
CA GLN A 2 6.15 9.72 7.86
C GLN A 2 4.98 8.75 7.87
N TYR A 3 4.78 7.98 6.80
CA TYR A 3 3.73 6.98 6.70
C TYR A 3 4.34 5.59 6.59
N THR A 4 3.73 4.62 7.28
CA THR A 4 4.07 3.20 7.13
C THR A 4 3.47 2.67 5.83
N ILE A 5 4.31 2.06 4.99
CA ILE A 5 3.87 1.42 3.74
C ILE A 5 4.00 -0.08 3.85
N VAL A 6 3.07 -0.80 3.21
CA VAL A 6 3.21 -2.23 3.00
C VAL A 6 3.75 -2.45 1.59
N VAL A 7 4.71 -3.36 1.46
CA VAL A 7 5.34 -3.73 0.18
C VAL A 7 5.13 -5.22 -0.04
N GLU A 8 4.39 -5.58 -1.07
CA GLU A 8 4.04 -6.96 -1.40
C GLU A 8 4.72 -7.38 -2.71
N ARG A 9 5.31 -8.57 -2.71
CA ARG A 9 5.82 -9.18 -3.94
C ARG A 9 4.69 -9.90 -4.66
N ALA A 10 4.36 -9.44 -5.86
CA ALA A 10 3.47 -10.11 -6.79
C ALA A 10 4.26 -11.00 -7.77
N PRO A 11 3.59 -11.84 -8.60
CA PRO A 11 4.29 -12.77 -9.49
C PRO A 11 5.30 -12.11 -10.45
N LYS A 12 5.02 -10.88 -10.90
CA LYS A 12 5.86 -10.17 -11.90
C LYS A 12 6.37 -8.81 -11.45
N ASN A 13 5.90 -8.27 -10.33
CA ASN A 13 6.15 -6.90 -9.91
C ASN A 13 6.00 -6.78 -8.38
N TYR A 14 6.14 -5.56 -7.88
CA TYR A 14 5.87 -5.19 -6.51
C TYR A 14 4.64 -4.29 -6.45
N ALA A 15 3.80 -4.50 -5.44
CA ALA A 15 2.66 -3.65 -5.12
C ALA A 15 2.90 -3.00 -3.76
N THR A 16 2.41 -1.77 -3.60
CA THR A 16 2.55 -0.98 -2.38
C THR A 16 1.26 -0.26 -2.07
N TYR A 17 0.99 -0.10 -0.78
CA TYR A 17 -0.13 0.67 -0.29
C TYR A 17 0.17 1.29 1.07
N VAL A 18 -0.61 2.30 1.45
CA VAL A 18 -0.50 3.01 2.72
C VAL A 18 -1.76 2.78 3.54
N SER A 19 -1.63 2.17 4.72
CA SER A 19 -2.79 1.88 5.58
C SER A 19 -3.50 3.14 6.07
N ASP A 20 -2.75 4.21 6.35
CA ASP A 20 -3.29 5.49 6.84
C ASP A 20 -3.83 6.41 5.72
N LEU A 21 -3.55 6.10 4.45
CA LEU A 21 -4.04 6.87 3.29
C LEU A 21 -4.79 5.92 2.32
N PRO A 22 -6.06 5.58 2.62
CA PRO A 22 -6.86 4.70 1.77
C PRO A 22 -6.90 5.18 0.33
N GLY A 23 -6.65 4.27 -0.62
CA GLY A 23 -6.59 4.59 -2.05
C GLY A 23 -5.20 5.03 -2.54
N CYS A 24 -4.25 5.30 -1.64
CA CYS A 24 -2.86 5.57 -2.03
C CYS A 24 -2.12 4.25 -2.27
N VAL A 25 -1.94 3.91 -3.55
CA VAL A 25 -1.26 2.70 -4.02
C VAL A 25 -0.35 2.95 -5.19
N ALA A 26 0.65 2.09 -5.34
CA ALA A 26 1.54 2.09 -6.48
C ALA A 26 2.11 0.70 -6.75
N THR A 27 2.60 0.51 -7.97
CA THR A 27 3.29 -0.71 -8.40
C THR A 27 4.60 -0.36 -9.09
N GLY A 28 5.58 -1.25 -9.04
CA GLY A 28 6.83 -1.12 -9.78
C GLY A 28 7.44 -2.48 -10.09
N ASP A 29 8.27 -2.56 -11.14
CA ASP A 29 8.91 -3.82 -11.55
C ASP A 29 9.92 -4.28 -10.49
N THR A 30 10.59 -3.33 -9.84
CA THR A 30 11.47 -3.55 -8.69
C THR A 30 10.85 -3.04 -7.39
N ARG A 31 11.41 -3.47 -6.26
CA ARG A 31 11.00 -2.98 -4.93
C ARG A 31 11.22 -1.48 -4.83
N GLU A 32 12.35 -1.01 -5.34
CA GLU A 32 12.78 0.38 -5.35
C GLU A 32 11.87 1.24 -6.22
N ASP A 33 11.47 0.75 -7.38
CA ASP A 33 10.50 1.43 -8.25
C ASP A 33 9.16 1.60 -7.57
N ALA A 34 8.62 0.53 -6.95
CA ALA A 34 7.35 0.61 -6.26
C ALA A 34 7.40 1.63 -5.10
N ILE A 35 8.51 1.66 -4.34
CA ILE A 35 8.75 2.65 -3.28
C ILE A 35 8.86 4.08 -3.83
N ARG A 36 9.54 4.25 -4.96
CA ARG A 36 9.64 5.56 -5.64
C ARG A 36 8.25 6.05 -6.05
N GLU A 37 7.45 5.20 -6.67
CA GLU A 37 6.10 5.57 -7.14
C GLU A 37 5.13 5.84 -6.00
N ILE A 38 5.09 5.02 -4.94
CA ILE A 38 4.19 5.29 -3.80
C ILE A 38 4.56 6.60 -3.09
N ARG A 39 5.85 6.94 -3.05
CA ARG A 39 6.29 8.24 -2.52
C ARG A 39 5.73 9.41 -3.35
N GLN A 40 5.55 9.25 -4.66
CA GLN A 40 4.89 10.26 -5.49
C GLN A 40 3.39 10.29 -5.23
N ALA A 41 2.74 9.12 -5.21
CA ALA A 41 1.32 8.99 -4.96
C ALA A 41 0.90 9.63 -3.63
N ILE A 42 1.68 9.43 -2.55
CA ILE A 42 1.44 10.05 -1.24
C ILE A 42 1.46 11.58 -1.35
N ARG A 43 2.47 12.15 -2.03
CA ARG A 43 2.59 13.60 -2.20
C ARG A 43 1.38 14.17 -2.96
N PHE A 44 1.01 13.53 -4.07
CA PHE A 44 -0.13 13.97 -4.89
C PHE A 44 -1.45 13.85 -4.13
N HIS A 45 -1.66 12.76 -3.40
CA HIS A 45 -2.88 12.57 -2.61
C HIS A 45 -3.03 13.63 -1.51
N ILE A 46 -1.96 13.92 -0.76
CA ILE A 46 -1.96 14.98 0.27
C ILE A 46 -2.20 16.36 -0.34
N ALA A 47 -1.59 16.65 -1.50
CA ALA A 47 -1.82 17.91 -2.21
C ALA A 47 -3.30 18.05 -2.61
N SER A 48 -3.87 16.99 -3.21
CA SER A 48 -5.29 16.95 -3.58
C SER A 48 -6.21 17.18 -2.39
N LEU A 49 -5.99 16.52 -1.24
CA LEU A 49 -6.81 16.72 -0.03
C LEU A 49 -6.79 18.19 0.41
N ARG A 50 -5.60 18.81 0.41
CA ARG A 50 -5.45 20.23 0.77
C ARG A 50 -6.16 21.16 -0.20
N GLU A 51 -6.09 20.90 -1.50
CA GLU A 51 -6.77 21.70 -2.53
C GLU A 51 -8.29 21.65 -2.38
N HIS A 52 -8.84 20.52 -1.93
CA HIS A 52 -10.27 20.34 -1.73
C HIS A 52 -10.73 20.73 -0.30
N GLY A 53 -9.83 21.24 0.54
CA GLY A 53 -10.13 21.60 1.92
C GLY A 53 -10.43 20.39 2.83
N GLU A 54 -10.02 19.20 2.41
CA GLU A 54 -10.19 17.96 3.16
C GLU A 54 -9.05 17.78 4.18
N PRO A 55 -9.34 17.20 5.36
CA PRO A 55 -8.32 16.96 6.37
C PRO A 55 -7.31 15.90 5.89
N VAL A 56 -6.03 16.16 6.12
CA VAL A 56 -4.96 15.19 5.85
C VAL A 56 -4.90 14.18 7.00
N PRO A 57 -5.07 12.86 6.76
CA PRO A 57 -4.99 11.86 7.80
C PRO A 57 -3.61 11.82 8.47
N GLU A 58 -3.60 11.82 9.80
CA GLU A 58 -2.37 11.67 10.57
C GLU A 58 -1.83 10.24 10.51
N PRO A 59 -0.50 10.05 10.39
CA PRO A 59 0.10 8.72 10.42
C PRO A 59 -0.04 8.08 11.81
N ARG A 60 -0.63 6.88 11.87
CA ARG A 60 -0.83 6.11 13.11
C ARG A 60 -0.47 4.64 12.98
N SER A 61 -0.18 4.17 11.77
CA SER A 61 0.11 2.76 11.52
C SER A 61 1.47 2.33 12.05
N SER A 62 1.48 1.22 12.80
CA SER A 62 2.69 0.47 13.18
C SER A 62 2.67 -0.91 12.52
N SER A 63 3.85 -1.51 12.35
CA SER A 63 3.99 -2.88 11.85
C SER A 63 4.61 -3.77 12.93
N THR A 64 4.07 -4.97 13.11
CA THR A 64 4.62 -5.98 14.01
C THR A 64 4.63 -7.32 13.28
N TRP A 65 5.74 -8.05 13.43
CA TRP A 65 5.85 -9.40 12.88
C TRP A 65 5.26 -10.40 13.88
N LEU A 66 4.42 -11.30 13.38
CA LEU A 66 3.89 -12.43 14.15
C LEU A 66 4.33 -13.74 13.48
N PRO A 67 4.76 -14.74 14.25
CA PRO A 67 5.07 -16.05 13.70
C PRO A 67 3.79 -16.73 13.20
N SER A 68 3.87 -17.50 12.11
CA SER A 68 2.77 -18.36 11.69
C SER A 68 2.56 -19.46 12.72
N THR A 69 1.39 -19.52 13.36
CA THR A 69 1.02 -20.61 14.30
C THR A 69 0.55 -21.88 13.59
N ASP A 70 0.82 -22.01 12.28
CA ASP A 70 0.47 -23.20 11.52
C ASP A 70 1.48 -24.32 11.80
N ASN A 71 1.20 -25.11 12.84
CA ASN A 71 1.78 -26.44 13.00
C ASN A 71 1.10 -27.40 12.00
N GLY A 72 1.27 -27.15 10.72
CA GLY A 72 0.88 -28.02 9.59
C GLY A 72 -0.53 -28.59 9.64
N GLN A 73 -1.56 -27.81 9.30
CA GLN A 73 -2.74 -28.31 8.58
C GLN A 73 -3.24 -27.31 7.54
N ALA A 74 -3.04 -27.68 6.27
CA ALA A 74 -3.49 -26.93 5.09
C ALA A 74 -5.01 -26.72 5.06
N GLY A 75 -5.43 -25.48 4.83
CA GLY A 75 -6.80 -25.12 4.49
C GLY A 75 -6.80 -23.82 3.69
N ALA A 76 -7.02 -23.92 2.39
CA ALA A 76 -6.91 -22.83 1.43
C ALA A 76 -7.85 -21.65 1.74
N THR A 77 -7.30 -20.50 2.14
CA THR A 77 -8.00 -19.22 1.96
C THR A 77 -7.50 -18.55 0.70
N ARG A 78 -8.20 -18.87 -0.39
CA ARG A 78 -8.22 -18.09 -1.63
C ARG A 78 -8.86 -16.75 -1.29
N LEU A 79 -8.17 -15.87 -0.57
CA LEU A 79 -8.55 -14.46 -0.48
C LEU A 79 -8.34 -13.89 -1.88
N ALA A 80 -9.47 -13.85 -2.58
CA ALA A 80 -9.62 -13.30 -3.91
C ALA A 80 -8.78 -12.03 -4.02
N ARG A 81 -7.89 -12.04 -5.03
CA ARG A 81 -7.52 -10.90 -5.86
C ARG A 81 -8.29 -9.65 -5.43
N ALA A 82 -7.76 -8.90 -4.48
CA ALA A 82 -8.23 -7.55 -4.27
C ALA A 82 -7.96 -6.86 -5.60
N GLY A 83 -9.02 -6.57 -6.34
CA GLY A 83 -8.99 -5.82 -7.56
C GLY A 83 -8.54 -4.40 -7.23
N PHE A 84 -7.26 -4.25 -6.92
CA PHE A 84 -6.60 -2.97 -6.90
C PHE A 84 -6.50 -2.52 -8.35
N ARG A 85 -7.61 -1.98 -8.85
CA ARG A 85 -7.60 -1.09 -10.01
C ARG A 85 -6.90 0.19 -9.54
N ALA A 86 -5.57 0.17 -9.57
CA ALA A 86 -4.74 1.36 -9.45
C ALA A 86 -5.15 2.31 -10.58
N SER A 87 -6.13 3.16 -10.29
CA SER A 87 -6.71 4.14 -11.22
C SER A 87 -6.20 5.51 -10.83
N ILE A 88 -4.88 5.67 -10.79
CA ILE A 88 -4.23 6.97 -10.99
C ILE A 88 -3.04 6.69 -11.90
N ARG A 89 -3.33 6.57 -13.21
CA ARG A 89 -2.41 7.12 -14.20
C ARG A 89 -2.65 8.63 -14.15
N LEU A 90 -1.61 9.38 -13.79
CA LEU A 90 -1.52 10.78 -14.21
C LEU A 90 -1.43 10.83 -15.74
#